data_AF-A0A7K2MHS5-F1
#
_entry.id   AF-A0A7K2MHS5-F1
#
_cell.length_a   1.000
_cell.length_b   1.000
_cell.length_c   1.000
_cell.angle_alpha   90.00
_cell.angle_beta   90.00
_cell.angle_gamma   90.00
#
_symmetry.space_group_name_H-M   'P 1'
#
loop_
_entity.id
_entity.type
_entity.pdbx_description
1 polymer ?
#
loop_
_entity_poly.entity_id
_entity_poly.type
_entity_poly.pdbx_seq_one_letter_code
_entity_poly.pdbx_strand_id
1 'polypeptide(L)'
;MAATPRGTSPVPPDARPRLTVLSGPSGVGKSTVVAHMRKEHPEVWLSVSATTRKPRPGEQHGVHYFFVSDEEMDKLIANGELLEWAEFAGNRYGTPRTAVLERLESGEPVLLEIDLQGARQVRESMPEARLVFLAPP
;
A
#
# COMPACT_ATOMS: atom_id res chain seq x y z
N MET A 1 -23.03 -10.98 -31.08
CA MET A 1 -21.81 -11.69 -30.64
C MET A 1 -21.68 -11.46 -29.14
N ALA A 2 -21.99 -12.46 -28.33
CA ALA A 2 -21.98 -12.36 -26.87
C ALA A 2 -20.56 -12.56 -26.35
N ALA A 3 -20.08 -11.62 -25.54
CA ALA A 3 -18.80 -11.73 -24.85
C ALA A 3 -18.89 -12.84 -23.80
N THR A 4 -18.02 -13.84 -23.92
CA THR A 4 -17.85 -14.90 -22.94
C THR A 4 -17.42 -14.30 -21.59
N PRO A 5 -18.07 -14.61 -20.46
CA PRO A 5 -17.56 -14.20 -19.16
C PRO A 5 -16.24 -14.93 -18.91
N ARG A 6 -15.17 -14.17 -18.64
CA ARG A 6 -13.88 -14.76 -18.26
C ARG A 6 -14.07 -15.43 -16.90
N GLY A 7 -13.84 -16.74 -16.85
CA GLY A 7 -13.97 -17.53 -15.64
C GLY A 7 -13.10 -16.97 -14.52
N THR A 8 -13.71 -16.80 -13.36
CA THR A 8 -12.99 -16.62 -12.11
C THR A 8 -12.28 -17.93 -11.80
N SER A 9 -10.94 -17.94 -11.89
CA SER A 9 -10.16 -19.06 -11.35
C SER A 9 -10.44 -19.19 -9.85
N PRO A 10 -10.58 -20.42 -9.31
CA PRO A 10 -10.86 -20.61 -7.90
C PRO A 10 -9.69 -20.09 -7.07
N VAL A 11 -9.98 -19.17 -6.16
CA VAL A 11 -9.02 -18.70 -5.15
C VAL A 11 -8.70 -19.89 -4.23
N PRO A 12 -7.43 -20.31 -4.08
CA PRO A 12 -7.06 -21.45 -3.23
C PRO A 12 -7.38 -21.18 -1.75
N PRO A 13 -7.47 -22.22 -0.90
CA PRO A 13 -8.02 -22.16 0.46
C PRO A 13 -7.07 -21.57 1.52
N ASP A 14 -6.27 -20.55 1.16
CA ASP A 14 -5.66 -19.64 2.12
C ASP A 14 -6.54 -18.39 2.24
N ALA A 15 -7.75 -18.59 2.78
CA ALA A 15 -8.79 -17.58 2.95
C ALA A 15 -8.50 -16.60 4.09
N ARG A 16 -7.22 -16.29 4.35
CA ARG A 16 -6.82 -15.21 5.25
C ARG A 16 -6.54 -13.96 4.44
N PRO A 17 -7.00 -12.78 4.88
CA PRO A 17 -6.65 -11.51 4.27
C PRO A 17 -5.13 -11.36 4.29
N ARG A 18 -4.54 -10.98 3.15
CA ARG A 18 -3.08 -10.91 3.00
C ARG A 18 -2.65 -9.49 2.66
N LEU A 19 -1.57 -9.07 3.29
CA LEU A 19 -0.81 -7.91 2.87
C LEU A 19 -0.01 -8.25 1.61
N THR A 20 -0.23 -7.51 0.53
CA THR A 20 0.57 -7.58 -0.70
C THR A 20 1.32 -6.27 -0.89
N VAL A 21 2.61 -6.37 -1.20
CA VAL A 21 3.48 -5.23 -1.51
C VAL A 21 3.83 -5.29 -2.99
N LEU A 22 3.41 -4.29 -3.75
CA LEU A 22 3.88 -4.07 -5.12
C LEU A 22 5.05 -3.07 -5.09
N SER A 23 6.22 -3.56 -5.46
CA SER A 23 7.46 -2.78 -5.55
C SER A 23 8.07 -2.84 -6.94
N GLY A 24 9.01 -1.93 -7.25
CA GLY A 24 9.58 -1.81 -8.58
C GLY A 24 10.28 -0.46 -8.78
N PRO A 25 11.19 -0.33 -9.76
CA PRO A 25 11.85 0.93 -10.06
C PRO A 25 10.85 2.01 -10.49
N SER A 26 11.28 3.28 -10.46
CA SER A 26 10.48 4.38 -11.00
C SER A 26 10.23 4.15 -12.51
N GLY A 27 9.04 4.50 -13.00
CA GLY A 27 8.67 4.37 -14.41
C GLY A 27 8.28 2.97 -14.89
N VAL A 28 8.36 1.93 -14.05
CA VAL A 28 8.04 0.54 -14.45
C VAL A 28 6.54 0.24 -14.62
N GLY A 29 5.66 1.20 -14.30
CA GLY A 29 4.21 1.07 -14.48
C GLY A 29 3.43 0.59 -13.24
N LYS A 30 3.99 0.67 -12.02
CA LYS A 30 3.29 0.29 -10.77
C LYS A 30 1.92 0.95 -10.63
N SER A 31 1.87 2.27 -10.84
CA SER A 31 0.62 3.02 -10.69
C SER A 31 -0.44 2.61 -11.73
N THR A 32 -0.02 2.16 -12.92
CA THR A 32 -0.93 1.58 -13.93
C THR A 32 -1.53 0.26 -13.45
N VAL A 33 -0.71 -0.61 -12.85
CA VAL A 33 -1.17 -1.88 -12.25
C VAL A 33 -2.13 -1.58 -11.11
N VAL A 34 -1.81 -0.63 -10.22
CA VAL A 34 -2.65 -0.25 -9.09
C VAL A 34 -3.98 0.36 -9.53
N ALA A 35 -3.98 1.22 -10.55
CA ALA A 35 -5.20 1.78 -11.11
C ALA A 35 -6.10 0.70 -11.71
N HIS A 36 -5.52 -0.31 -12.37
CA HIS A 36 -6.27 -1.46 -12.87
C HIS A 36 -6.84 -2.32 -11.73
N MET A 37 -6.03 -2.59 -10.68
CA MET A 37 -6.46 -3.31 -9.49
C MET A 37 -7.65 -2.63 -8.80
N ARG A 38 -7.63 -1.29 -8.65
CA ARG A 38 -8.77 -0.52 -8.09
C ARG A 38 -10.08 -0.77 -8.83
N LYS A 39 -9.99 -0.94 -10.14
CA LYS A 39 -11.16 -1.07 -11.01
C LYS A 39 -11.72 -2.48 -11.00
N GLU A 40 -10.85 -3.48 -11.12
CA GLU A 40 -11.25 -4.88 -11.26
C GLU A 40 -11.44 -5.58 -9.91
N HIS A 41 -10.79 -5.09 -8.85
CA HIS A 41 -10.80 -5.65 -7.50
C HIS A 41 -11.11 -4.59 -6.44
N PRO A 42 -12.34 -4.02 -6.42
CA PRO A 42 -12.73 -2.99 -5.46
C PRO A 42 -12.74 -3.48 -4.00
N GLU A 43 -12.72 -4.79 -3.78
CA GLU A 43 -12.57 -5.43 -2.47
C GLU A 43 -11.15 -5.33 -1.88
N VAL A 44 -10.15 -4.98 -2.70
CA VAL A 44 -8.76 -4.80 -2.25
C VAL A 44 -8.59 -3.38 -1.74
N TRP A 45 -8.30 -3.24 -0.45
CA TRP A 45 -7.97 -1.95 0.12
C TRP A 45 -6.58 -1.52 -0.28
N LEU A 46 -6.48 -0.33 -0.87
CA LEU A 46 -5.21 0.32 -1.14
C LEU A 46 -4.86 1.26 0.00
N SER A 47 -3.69 1.02 0.58
CA SER A 47 -3.29 1.78 1.76
C SER A 47 -3.12 3.26 1.46
N VAL A 48 -3.56 4.07 2.42
CA VAL A 48 -3.39 5.51 2.46
C VAL A 48 -2.19 5.80 3.37
N SER A 49 -1.09 6.28 2.79
CA SER A 49 0.12 6.62 3.54
C SER A 49 -0.06 7.88 4.39
N ALA A 50 0.67 7.98 5.49
CA ALA A 50 0.91 9.24 6.17
C ALA A 50 1.99 10.05 5.42
N THR A 51 1.90 11.37 5.47
CA THR A 51 2.93 12.26 4.92
C THR A 51 3.06 13.58 5.67
N THR A 52 4.29 14.11 5.76
CA THR A 52 4.56 15.47 6.26
C THR A 52 4.35 16.55 5.20
N ARG A 53 4.12 16.15 3.95
CA ARG A 53 3.82 17.08 2.87
C ARG A 53 2.50 17.79 3.14
N LYS A 54 2.45 19.10 2.88
CA LYS A 54 1.18 19.84 2.91
C LYS A 54 0.20 19.33 1.83
N PRO A 55 -1.11 19.25 2.13
CA PRO A 55 -2.12 18.89 1.14
C PRO A 55 -2.13 19.90 -0.02
N ARG A 56 -2.26 19.38 -1.24
CA ARG A 56 -2.51 20.18 -2.45
C ARG A 56 -4.00 20.55 -2.51
N PRO A 57 -4.37 21.62 -3.25
CA PRO A 57 -5.78 21.95 -3.47
C PRO A 57 -6.57 20.73 -3.99
N GLY A 58 -7.63 20.37 -3.29
CA GLY A 58 -8.49 19.22 -3.62
C GLY A 58 -8.10 17.90 -2.94
N GLU A 59 -6.90 17.79 -2.35
CA GLU A 59 -6.56 16.62 -1.54
C GLU A 59 -7.29 16.66 -0.19
N GLN A 60 -7.71 15.49 0.27
CA GLN A 60 -8.47 15.31 1.50
C GLN A 60 -7.72 14.36 2.44
N HIS A 61 -7.60 14.77 3.71
CA HIS A 61 -6.98 13.98 4.77
C HIS A 61 -7.73 12.66 4.96
N GLY A 62 -7.00 11.54 5.09
CA GLY A 62 -7.55 10.19 5.22
C GLY A 62 -8.11 9.59 3.93
N VAL A 63 -8.17 10.35 2.83
CA VAL A 63 -8.57 9.86 1.51
C VAL A 63 -7.36 9.72 0.59
N HIS A 64 -6.53 10.77 0.52
CA HIS A 64 -5.35 10.79 -0.34
C HIS A 64 -4.09 10.43 0.44
N TYR A 65 -3.94 11.07 1.60
CA TYR A 65 -2.89 10.81 2.59
C TYR A 65 -3.43 11.15 3.98
N PHE A 66 -2.82 10.58 5.02
CA PHE A 66 -2.87 11.16 6.36
C PHE A 66 -1.81 12.27 6.42
N PHE A 67 -2.25 13.52 6.25
CA PHE A 67 -1.37 14.68 6.38
C PHE A 67 -1.09 14.93 7.86
N VAL A 68 0.16 14.72 8.27
CA VAL A 68 0.63 14.81 9.66
C VAL A 68 1.74 15.86 9.79
N SER A 69 2.03 16.35 10.99
CA SER A 69 3.18 17.22 11.22
C SER A 69 4.49 16.43 11.24
N ASP A 70 5.62 17.13 11.17
CA ASP A 70 6.93 16.50 11.32
C ASP A 70 7.11 15.86 12.70
N GLU A 71 6.62 16.52 13.76
CA GLU A 71 6.66 15.98 15.13
C GLU A 71 5.76 14.76 15.30
N GLU A 72 4.64 14.70 14.59
CA GLU A 72 3.76 13.53 14.58
C GLU A 72 4.41 12.37 13.83
N MET A 73 5.03 12.64 12.67
CA MET A 73 5.82 11.64 11.96
C MET A 73 6.96 11.07 12.82
N ASP A 74 7.66 11.93 13.58
CA ASP A 74 8.70 11.47 14.51
C ASP A 74 8.16 10.50 15.56
N LYS A 75 6.98 10.78 16.13
CA LYS A 75 6.32 9.89 17.09
C LYS A 75 5.94 8.56 16.45
N LEU A 76 5.33 8.58 15.26
CA LEU A 76 4.94 7.37 14.52
C LEU A 76 6.15 6.47 14.27
N ILE A 77 7.29 7.05 13.88
CA ILE A 77 8.54 6.32 13.66
C ILE A 77 9.08 5.76 14.99
N ALA A 78 9.19 6.61 16.02
CA ALA A 78 9.77 6.23 17.31
C ALA A 78 8.98 5.11 18.01
N ASN A 79 7.65 5.11 17.85
CA ASN A 79 6.77 4.12 18.45
C ASN A 79 6.63 2.82 17.61
N GLY A 80 7.25 2.73 16.43
CA GLY A 80 7.11 1.57 15.54
C GLY A 80 5.71 1.44 14.92
N GLU A 81 4.98 2.54 14.81
CA GLU A 81 3.61 2.61 14.30
C GLU A 81 3.53 2.66 12.76
N LEU A 82 4.66 2.59 12.07
CA LEU A 82 4.76 2.48 10.62
C LEU A 82 5.32 1.11 10.20
N LEU A 83 4.76 0.53 9.13
CA LEU A 83 5.32 -0.69 8.52
C LEU A 83 6.60 -0.40 7.74
N GLU A 84 6.65 0.79 7.16
CA GLU A 84 7.76 1.35 6.41
C GLU A 84 7.65 2.87 6.40
N TRP A 85 8.77 3.54 6.21
CA TRP A 85 8.81 4.95 5.87
C TRP A 85 10.01 5.31 4.99
N ALA A 86 9.89 6.41 4.27
CA ALA A 86 10.95 6.96 3.44
C ALA A 86 10.83 8.49 3.32
N GLU A 87 11.94 9.13 2.95
CA GLU A 87 11.94 10.53 2.55
C GLU A 87 11.97 10.66 1.04
N PHE A 88 11.08 11.50 0.50
CA PHE A 88 11.03 11.81 -0.92
C PHE A 88 10.78 13.31 -1.12
N ALA A 89 11.68 13.95 -1.87
CA ALA A 89 11.62 15.39 -2.17
C ALA A 89 11.42 16.26 -0.90
N GLY A 90 12.18 15.96 0.17
CA GLY A 90 12.15 16.70 1.43
C GLY A 90 10.89 16.49 2.27
N ASN A 91 10.02 15.54 1.92
CA ASN A 91 8.85 15.18 2.71
C ASN A 91 8.96 13.71 3.10
N ARG A 92 8.42 13.36 4.28
CA ARG A 92 8.41 11.98 4.77
C ARG A 92 7.08 11.34 4.43
N TYR A 93 7.13 10.05 4.15
CA TYR A 93 5.98 9.21 3.84
C TYR A 93 6.12 7.91 4.62
N GLY A 94 5.01 7.35 5.07
CA GLY A 94 5.03 6.03 5.68
C GLY A 94 3.67 5.37 5.71
N THR A 95 3.67 4.05 5.85
CA THR A 95 2.45 3.24 5.87
C THR A 95 2.00 3.01 7.32
N PRO A 96 0.84 3.56 7.77
CA PRO A 96 0.36 3.36 9.14
C PRO A 96 0.07 1.89 9.42
N ARG A 97 0.75 1.32 10.42
CA ARG A 97 0.61 -0.10 10.79
C ARG A 97 -0.81 -0.42 11.22
N THR A 98 -1.38 0.38 12.12
CA THR A 98 -2.72 0.14 12.69
C THR A 98 -3.78 0.05 11.59
N ALA A 99 -3.78 0.99 10.64
CA ALA A 99 -4.73 0.99 9.53
C ALA A 99 -4.62 -0.27 8.66
N VAL A 100 -3.40 -0.77 8.42
CA VAL A 100 -3.19 -2.03 7.68
C VAL A 100 -3.70 -3.22 8.49
N LEU A 101 -3.35 -3.30 9.77
CA LEU A 101 -3.75 -4.43 10.64
C LEU A 101 -5.26 -4.51 10.81
N GLU A 102 -5.94 -3.39 11.06
CA GLU A 102 -7.40 -3.35 11.20
C GLU A 102 -8.11 -3.88 9.94
N ARG A 103 -7.58 -3.58 8.75
CA ARG A 103 -8.11 -4.06 7.46
C ARG A 103 -7.88 -5.55 7.28
N LEU A 104 -6.68 -6.03 7.64
CA LEU A 104 -6.39 -7.46 7.59
C LEU A 104 -7.22 -8.25 8.60
N GLU A 105 -7.44 -7.71 9.80
CA GLU A 105 -8.28 -8.33 10.83
C GLU A 105 -9.76 -8.36 10.43
N SER A 106 -10.23 -7.39 9.65
CA SER A 106 -11.62 -7.29 9.19
C SER A 106 -11.97 -8.21 8.02
N GLY A 107 -11.01 -8.95 7.45
CA GLY A 107 -11.27 -9.78 6.28
C GLY A 107 -10.82 -9.16 4.95
N GLU A 108 -10.27 -7.94 4.95
CA GLU A 108 -10.02 -7.16 3.74
C GLU A 108 -8.58 -7.34 3.22
N PRO A 109 -8.37 -7.79 1.97
CA PRO A 109 -7.04 -7.83 1.37
C PRO A 109 -6.43 -6.43 1.26
N VAL A 110 -5.13 -6.30 1.54
CA VAL A 110 -4.43 -5.00 1.53
C VAL A 110 -3.34 -4.99 0.47
N LEU A 111 -3.25 -3.89 -0.29
CA LEU A 111 -2.19 -3.64 -1.27
C LEU A 111 -1.42 -2.35 -0.91
N LEU A 112 -0.09 -2.47 -0.83
CA LEU A 112 0.86 -1.37 -0.70
C LEU A 112 1.58 -1.13 -2.04
N GLU A 113 1.60 0.12 -2.51
CA GLU A 113 2.46 0.56 -3.62
C GLU A 113 3.64 1.36 -3.04
N ILE A 114 4.79 0.72 -2.88
CA ILE A 114 5.98 1.31 -2.27
C ILE A 114 7.23 0.98 -3.07
N ASP A 115 8.35 1.64 -2.76
CA ASP A 115 9.63 1.35 -3.40
C ASP A 115 10.34 0.12 -2.80
N LEU A 116 11.57 -0.15 -3.27
CA LEU A 116 12.37 -1.26 -2.77
C LEU A 116 12.84 -1.08 -1.32
N GLN A 117 13.05 0.15 -0.86
CA GLN A 117 13.43 0.42 0.52
C GLN A 117 12.26 0.12 1.44
N GLY A 118 11.06 0.60 1.10
CA GLY A 118 9.84 0.30 1.83
C GLY A 118 9.54 -1.20 1.85
N ALA A 119 9.66 -1.90 0.71
CA ALA A 119 9.42 -3.34 0.64
C ALA A 119 10.36 -4.16 1.55
N ARG A 120 11.61 -3.71 1.74
CA ARG A 120 12.54 -4.34 2.68
C ARG A 120 12.12 -4.14 4.13
N GLN A 121 11.71 -2.92 4.50
CA GLN A 121 11.17 -2.63 5.84
C GLN A 121 9.92 -3.45 6.13
N VAL A 122 8.99 -3.57 5.17
CA VAL A 122 7.80 -4.43 5.33
C VAL A 122 8.19 -5.89 5.50
N ARG A 123 9.17 -6.40 4.76
CA ARG A 123 9.65 -7.79 4.92
C ARG A 123 10.17 -8.07 6.32
N GLU A 124 10.82 -7.10 6.94
CA GLU A 124 11.34 -7.21 8.30
C GLU A 124 10.23 -7.09 9.34
N SER A 125 9.25 -6.21 9.10
CA SER A 125 8.19 -5.88 10.06
C SER A 125 6.93 -6.76 9.97
N MET A 126 6.70 -7.40 8.82
CA MET A 126 5.62 -8.36 8.52
C MET A 126 6.12 -9.43 7.52
N PRO A 127 6.90 -10.43 7.98
CA PRO A 127 7.51 -11.46 7.12
C PRO A 127 6.52 -12.30 6.29
N GLU A 128 5.26 -12.37 6.71
CA GLU A 128 4.15 -13.04 6.03
C GLU A 128 3.60 -12.27 4.82
N ALA A 129 4.00 -11.01 4.66
CA ALA A 129 3.59 -10.16 3.54
C ALA A 129 4.02 -10.77 2.19
N ARG A 130 3.13 -10.70 1.21
CA ARG A 130 3.43 -11.12 -0.16
C ARG A 130 4.17 -9.99 -0.89
N LEU A 131 5.45 -10.18 -1.14
CA LEU A 131 6.24 -9.22 -1.91
C LEU A 131 6.17 -9.56 -3.40
N VAL A 132 5.75 -8.59 -4.22
CA VAL A 132 5.70 -8.67 -5.67
C VAL A 132 6.61 -7.57 -6.22
N PHE A 133 7.57 -7.95 -7.05
CA PHE A 133 8.46 -7.02 -7.73
C PHE A 133 8.09 -6.94 -9.21
N LEU A 134 7.70 -5.74 -9.66
CA LEU A 134 7.47 -5.44 -11.06
C LEU A 134 8.81 -5.05 -11.70
N ALA A 135 9.37 -5.99 -12.44
CA ALA A 135 10.65 -5.82 -13.13
C ALA A 135 10.48 -5.04 -14.45
N PRO A 136 11.49 -4.24 -14.85
CA PRO A 136 11.55 -3.70 -16.21
C PRO A 136 11.72 -4.84 -17.23
N PRO A 137 11.34 -4.62 -18.50
CA PRO A 137 11.51 -5.59 -19.58
C PRO A 137 12.99 -5.86 -19.91
#